data_AF-T0Z3N1-F1
#
_entry.id   AF-T0Z3N1-F1
#
_cell.length_a   1.000
_cell.length_b   1.000
_cell.length_c   1.000
_cell.angle_alpha   90.00
_cell.angle_beta   90.00
_cell.angle_gamma   90.00
#
_symmetry.space_group_name_H-M   'P 1'
#
loop_
_entity.id
_entity.type
_entity.pdbx_description
1 polymer ?
#
loop_
_entity_poly.entity_id
_entity_poly.type
_entity_poly.pdbx_seq_one_letter_code
_entity_poly.pdbx_strand_id
1 'polypeptide(L)'
;MVSFGLVLLIFIMAIVIGAPIERAANPAALNYVPTPEWFFLPLDQLLVQFPQAWMIPVGVFILPGIGTTLLILVPFLDRTPGRQPWRRPEVMVPALFVVLFLVFEALLAVNRLFNL
;
A
#
# COMPACT_ATOMS: atom_id res chain seq x y z
N MET A 1 5.00 -7.16 28.89
CA MET A 1 3.54 -7.36 29.06
C MET A 1 2.78 -7.07 27.77
N VAL A 2 2.92 -5.89 27.15
CA VAL A 2 2.26 -5.55 25.86
C VAL A 2 2.63 -6.53 24.73
N SER A 3 3.91 -6.86 24.56
CA SER A 3 4.36 -7.78 23.51
C SER A 3 3.73 -9.17 23.61
N PHE A 4 3.52 -9.68 24.83
CA PHE A 4 2.85 -10.96 25.05
C PHE A 4 1.38 -10.90 24.62
N GLY A 5 0.67 -9.81 24.95
CA GLY A 5 -0.70 -9.59 24.49
C GLY A 5 -0.83 -9.53 22.97
N LEU A 6 0.11 -8.87 22.29
CA LEU A 6 0.14 -8.82 20.81
C LEU A 6 0.37 -10.21 20.19
N VAL A 7 1.30 -11.00 20.75
CA VAL A 7 1.53 -12.37 20.29
C VAL A 7 0.26 -13.20 20.46
N LEU A 8 -0.38 -13.14 21.63
CA LEU A 8 -1.59 -13.88 21.91
C LEU A 8 -2.74 -13.48 20.95
N LEU A 9 -2.89 -12.18 20.67
CA LEU A 9 -3.84 -11.68 19.68
C LEU A 9 -3.59 -12.26 18.28
N ILE A 10 -2.34 -12.27 17.82
CA ILE A 10 -1.98 -12.84 16.50
C ILE A 10 -2.35 -14.33 16.44
N PHE A 11 -2.05 -15.11 17.50
CA PHE A 11 -2.43 -16.53 17.57
C PHE A 11 -3.95 -16.72 17.56
N ILE A 12 -4.71 -15.89 18.28
CA ILE A 12 -6.17 -15.93 18.24
C ILE A 12 -6.67 -15.68 16.82
N MET A 13 -6.18 -14.63 16.15
CA MET A 13 -6.60 -14.32 14.77
C MET A 13 -6.26 -15.46 13.81
N ALA A 14 -5.09 -16.08 13.95
CA ALA A 14 -4.68 -17.22 13.15
C ALA A 14 -5.61 -18.44 13.34
N ILE A 15 -6.10 -18.69 14.55
CA ILE A 15 -7.01 -19.81 14.84
C ILE A 15 -8.44 -19.50 14.38
N VAL A 16 -8.92 -18.28 14.58
CA VAL A 16 -10.32 -17.90 14.31
C VAL A 16 -10.57 -17.66 12.82
N ILE A 17 -9.64 -17.00 12.12
CA ILE A 17 -9.80 -16.63 10.71
C ILE A 17 -9.13 -17.67 9.80
N GLY A 18 -7.95 -18.17 10.20
CA GLY A 18 -7.13 -19.06 9.37
C GLY A 18 -6.54 -18.39 8.14
N ALA A 19 -5.65 -19.09 7.44
CA ALA A 19 -5.17 -18.72 6.12
C ALA A 19 -5.67 -19.76 5.11
N PRO A 20 -6.28 -19.36 3.99
CA PRO A 20 -6.72 -20.31 2.97
C PRO A 20 -5.49 -21.00 2.36
N ILE A 21 -5.53 -22.34 2.27
CA ILE A 21 -4.50 -23.12 1.59
C ILE A 21 -4.90 -23.23 0.11
N GLU A 22 -4.18 -22.52 -0.74
CA GLU A 22 -4.41 -22.54 -2.19
C GLU A 22 -3.78 -23.77 -2.86
N ARG A 23 -4.20 -24.02 -4.10
CA ARG A 23 -3.63 -25.11 -4.92
C ARG A 23 -2.21 -24.76 -5.34
N ALA A 24 -1.43 -25.79 -5.65
CA ALA A 24 -0.13 -25.60 -6.28
C ALA A 24 -0.28 -24.76 -7.57
N ALA A 25 0.68 -23.85 -7.80
CA ALA A 25 0.67 -22.98 -8.95
C ALA A 25 0.63 -23.77 -10.25
N ASN A 26 -0.34 -23.45 -11.11
CA ASN A 26 -0.51 -24.08 -12.42
C ASN A 26 -0.57 -22.99 -13.50
N PRO A 27 0.45 -22.86 -14.37
CA PRO A 27 0.48 -21.84 -15.42
C PRO A 27 -0.55 -22.07 -16.52
N ALA A 28 -1.16 -23.27 -16.61
CA ALA A 28 -2.25 -23.55 -17.55
C ALA A 28 -3.65 -23.21 -16.98
N ALA A 29 -3.75 -22.78 -15.72
CA ALA A 29 -5.03 -22.38 -15.12
C ALA A 29 -5.47 -21.02 -15.67
N LEU A 30 -6.67 -20.95 -16.24
CA LEU A 30 -7.25 -19.72 -16.81
C LEU A 30 -8.31 -19.07 -15.91
N ASN A 31 -8.65 -19.71 -14.79
CA ASN A 31 -9.74 -19.32 -13.90
C ASN A 31 -9.25 -18.77 -12.54
N TYR A 32 -7.99 -18.40 -12.44
CA TYR A 32 -7.40 -17.84 -11.23
C TYR A 32 -7.25 -16.33 -11.38
N VAL A 33 -7.85 -15.57 -10.47
CA VAL A 33 -7.68 -14.11 -10.39
C VAL A 33 -6.65 -13.82 -9.29
N PRO A 34 -5.42 -13.42 -9.64
CA PRO A 34 -4.41 -13.10 -8.63
C PRO A 34 -4.80 -11.81 -7.91
N THR A 35 -5.07 -11.91 -6.60
CA THR A 35 -5.28 -10.75 -5.74
C THR A 35 -4.04 -10.51 -4.89
N PRO A 36 -3.43 -9.31 -4.94
CA PRO A 36 -2.29 -8.99 -4.10
C PRO A 36 -2.73 -8.71 -2.65
N GLU A 37 -1.76 -8.72 -1.74
CA GLU A 37 -1.98 -8.31 -0.35
C GLU A 37 -2.41 -6.84 -0.23
N TRP A 38 -3.11 -6.49 0.86
CA TRP A 38 -3.76 -5.19 1.03
C TRP A 38 -2.82 -3.98 0.86
N PHE A 39 -1.55 -4.11 1.27
CA PHE A 39 -0.54 -3.05 1.16
C PHE A 39 0.01 -2.88 -0.27
N PHE A 40 -0.25 -3.83 -1.17
CA PHE A 40 0.08 -3.76 -2.59
C PHE A 40 -1.10 -3.34 -3.47
N LEU A 41 -2.32 -3.27 -2.94
CA LEU A 41 -3.51 -2.84 -3.69
C LEU A 41 -3.34 -1.48 -4.40
N PRO A 42 -2.74 -0.44 -3.79
CA PRO A 42 -2.50 0.81 -4.51
C PRO A 42 -1.61 0.63 -5.75
N LEU A 43 -0.58 -0.21 -5.65
CA LEU A 43 0.36 -0.45 -6.74
C LEU A 43 -0.28 -1.26 -7.87
N ASP A 44 -1.09 -2.26 -7.51
CA ASP A 44 -1.89 -3.02 -8.48
C ASP A 44 -2.91 -2.14 -9.22
N GLN A 45 -3.55 -1.20 -8.52
CA GLN A 45 -4.44 -0.26 -9.19
C GLN A 45 -3.69 0.66 -10.16
N LEU A 46 -2.50 1.13 -9.78
CA LEU A 46 -1.65 1.91 -10.68
C LEU A 46 -1.26 1.10 -11.92
N LEU A 47 -0.93 -0.19 -11.78
CA LEU A 47 -0.67 -1.05 -12.94
C LEU A 47 -1.85 -1.09 -13.92
N VAL A 48 -3.08 -1.16 -13.42
CA VAL A 48 -4.29 -1.12 -14.25
C VAL A 48 -4.53 0.25 -14.88
N GLN A 49 -4.18 1.34 -14.20
CA GLN A 49 -4.28 2.70 -14.74
C GLN A 49 -3.21 3.01 -15.79
N PHE A 50 -2.07 2.30 -15.76
CA PHE A 50 -0.96 2.43 -16.72
C PHE A 50 -0.81 1.17 -17.59
N PRO A 51 -1.80 0.79 -18.41
CA PRO A 51 -1.81 -0.49 -19.12
C PRO A 51 -0.76 -0.60 -20.24
N GLN A 52 -0.26 0.53 -20.74
CA GLN A 52 0.76 0.56 -21.77
C GLN A 52 2.13 0.17 -21.19
N ALA A 53 2.82 -0.78 -21.83
CA ALA A 53 4.10 -1.31 -21.35
C ALA A 53 5.16 -0.24 -21.05
N TRP A 54 5.17 0.86 -21.82
CA TRP A 54 6.11 1.98 -21.63
C TRP A 54 5.72 2.90 -20.45
N MET A 55 4.47 2.84 -19.97
CA MET A 55 3.97 3.61 -18.83
C MET A 55 4.07 2.85 -17.51
N ILE A 56 4.12 1.52 -17.54
CA ILE A 56 4.28 0.67 -16.35
C ILE A 56 5.44 1.14 -15.44
N PRO A 57 6.65 1.47 -15.96
CA PRO A 57 7.72 1.93 -15.09
C PRO A 57 7.41 3.24 -14.37
N VAL A 58 6.61 4.11 -14.98
CA VAL A 58 6.19 5.38 -14.39
C VAL A 58 5.27 5.13 -13.20
N GLY A 59 4.25 4.30 -13.37
CA GLY A 59 3.29 3.98 -12.31
C GLY A 59 3.91 3.18 -11.15
N VAL A 60 4.80 2.23 -11.45
CA VAL A 60 5.29 1.27 -10.44
C VAL A 60 6.60 1.69 -9.79
N PHE A 61 7.51 2.35 -10.52
CA PHE A 61 8.82 2.72 -9.97
C PHE A 61 8.94 4.21 -9.72
N ILE A 62 8.56 5.06 -10.68
CA ILE A 62 8.78 6.50 -10.57
C ILE A 62 7.87 7.10 -9.50
N LEU A 63 6.56 6.83 -9.54
CA LEU A 63 5.60 7.41 -8.59
C LEU A 63 5.93 7.02 -7.12
N PRO A 64 6.08 5.71 -6.79
CA PRO A 64 6.41 5.31 -5.42
C PRO A 64 7.84 5.69 -5.04
N GLY A 65 8.76 5.70 -6.01
CA GLY A 65 10.14 6.12 -5.83
C GLY A 65 10.26 7.59 -5.42
N ILE A 66 9.50 8.49 -6.06
CA ILE A 66 9.42 9.91 -5.68
C ILE A 66 8.87 10.05 -4.26
N GLY A 67 7.76 9.39 -3.94
CA GLY A 67 7.17 9.43 -2.59
C GLY A 67 8.15 8.96 -1.51
N THR A 68 8.82 7.82 -1.74
CA THR A 68 9.81 7.27 -0.81
C THR A 68 11.02 8.17 -0.67
N THR A 69 11.52 8.73 -1.77
CA THR A 69 12.66 9.66 -1.76
C THR A 69 12.32 10.92 -0.97
N LEU A 70 11.12 11.49 -1.16
CA LEU A 70 10.66 12.64 -0.39
C LEU A 70 10.58 12.31 1.11
N LEU A 71 10.08 11.13 1.49
CA LEU A 71 10.03 10.67 2.88
C LEU A 71 11.43 10.55 3.50
N ILE A 72 12.39 9.99 2.76
CA ILE A 72 13.80 9.90 3.19
C ILE A 72 14.41 11.30 3.34
N LEU A 73 14.00 12.25 2.49
CA LEU A 73 14.51 13.61 2.51
C LEU A 73 13.85 14.52 3.56
N VAL A 74 12.75 14.10 4.21
CA VAL A 74 12.06 14.86 5.27
C VAL A 74 13.02 15.45 6.33
N PRO A 75 13.95 14.69 6.95
CA PRO A 75 14.86 15.26 7.97
C PRO A 75 15.78 16.37 7.43
N PHE A 76 16.00 16.45 6.12
CA PHE A 76 16.81 17.50 5.51
C PHE A 76 15.98 18.70 5.07
N LEU A 77 14.75 18.45 4.60
CA LEU A 77 13.80 19.46 4.11
C LEU A 77 13.12 20.21 5.26
N ASP A 78 12.80 19.53 6.37
CA ASP A 78 12.13 20.10 7.54
C ASP A 78 13.01 19.99 8.79
N ARG A 79 13.79 21.04 9.01
CA ARG A 79 14.71 21.19 10.14
C ARG A 79 14.09 21.98 11.30
N THR A 80 12.77 22.19 11.28
CA THR A 80 12.10 23.01 12.29
C THR A 80 12.25 22.36 13.69
N PRO A 81 12.52 23.11 14.76
CA PRO A 81 12.72 22.52 16.10
C PRO A 81 11.41 22.02 16.77
N GLY A 82 10.25 22.51 16.35
CA GLY A 82 8.96 22.22 17.01
C GLY A 82 8.22 21.02 16.41
N ARG A 83 7.80 20.04 17.21
CA ARG A 83 7.15 18.78 16.77
C ARG A 83 5.65 18.88 16.41
N GLN A 84 5.10 20.08 16.32
CA GLN A 84 3.66 20.27 16.15
C GLN A 84 3.28 20.13 14.66
N PRO A 85 2.43 19.16 14.27
CA PRO A 85 2.08 18.94 12.86
C PRO A 85 1.43 20.17 12.21
N TRP A 86 0.54 20.85 12.94
CA TRP A 86 -0.20 22.02 12.46
C TRP A 86 0.68 23.23 12.13
N ARG A 87 1.94 23.26 12.61
CA ARG A 87 2.89 24.33 12.36
C ARG A 87 3.82 24.06 11.17
N ARG A 88 3.61 22.93 10.46
CA ARG A 88 4.43 22.48 9.32
C ARG A 88 3.55 22.09 8.11
N PRO A 89 2.62 22.94 7.67
CA PRO A 89 1.72 22.61 6.56
C PRO A 89 2.48 22.21 5.28
N GLU A 90 3.67 22.75 5.05
CA GLU A 90 4.54 22.44 3.92
C GLU A 90 4.98 20.97 3.84
N VAL A 91 5.05 20.24 4.96
CA VAL A 91 5.32 18.79 4.98
C VAL A 91 4.03 18.00 5.16
N MET A 92 3.14 18.48 6.02
CA MET A 92 1.93 17.76 6.38
C MET A 92 0.93 17.67 5.23
N VAL A 93 0.79 18.71 4.40
CA VAL A 93 -0.15 18.71 3.27
C VAL A 93 0.30 17.70 2.20
N PRO A 94 1.56 17.68 1.71
CA PRO A 94 2.03 16.64 0.81
C PRO A 94 1.94 15.23 1.40
N ALA A 95 2.30 15.05 2.68
CA ALA A 95 2.21 13.75 3.35
C ALA A 95 0.76 13.24 3.40
N LEU A 96 -0.19 14.11 3.77
CA LEU A 96 -1.61 13.78 3.77
C LEU A 96 -2.11 13.45 2.37
N PHE A 97 -1.70 14.21 1.36
CA PHE A 97 -2.03 13.93 -0.04
C PHE A 97 -1.55 12.53 -0.45
N VAL A 98 -0.31 12.16 -0.14
CA VAL A 98 0.23 10.82 -0.43
C VAL A 98 -0.60 9.72 0.25
N VAL A 99 -0.95 9.90 1.53
CA VAL A 99 -1.78 8.93 2.25
C VAL A 99 -3.15 8.80 1.63
N LEU A 100 -3.82 9.92 1.34
CA LEU A 100 -5.16 9.93 0.74
C LEU A 100 -5.14 9.33 -0.66
N PHE A 101 -4.09 9.60 -1.44
CA PHE A 101 -3.88 9.02 -2.76
C PHE A 101 -3.75 7.49 -2.68
N LEU A 102 -2.90 6.97 -1.78
CA LEU A 102 -2.76 5.52 -1.59
C LEU A 102 -4.06 4.86 -1.11
N VAL A 103 -4.78 5.51 -0.20
CA VAL A 103 -6.10 5.03 0.27
C VAL A 103 -7.10 5.01 -0.88
N PHE A 104 -7.13 6.06 -1.69
CA PHE A 104 -8.02 6.15 -2.85
C PHE A 104 -7.73 5.02 -3.86
N GLU A 105 -6.47 4.79 -4.20
CA GLU A 105 -6.06 3.71 -5.09
C GLU A 105 -6.41 2.33 -4.51
N ALA A 106 -6.21 2.11 -3.21
CA ALA A 106 -6.63 0.88 -2.54
C ALA A 106 -8.15 0.68 -2.62
N LEU A 107 -8.94 1.73 -2.41
CA LEU A 107 -10.40 1.64 -2.50
C LEU A 107 -10.86 1.34 -3.93
N LEU A 108 -10.22 1.92 -4.94
CA LEU A 108 -10.49 1.60 -6.35
C LEU A 108 -10.14 0.14 -6.67
N ALA A 109 -8.99 -0.36 -6.22
CA ALA A 109 -8.63 -1.77 -6.37
C ALA A 109 -9.67 -2.69 -5.72
N VAL A 110 -10.05 -2.40 -4.47
CA VAL A 110 -11.05 -3.18 -3.73
C VAL A 110 -12.38 -3.19 -4.49
N ASN A 111 -12.86 -2.02 -4.92
CA ASN A 111 -14.10 -1.94 -5.69
C ASN A 111 -14.01 -2.73 -7.00
N ARG A 112 -12.86 -2.67 -7.69
CA ARG A 112 -12.64 -3.46 -8.90
C ARG A 112 -12.73 -4.96 -8.60
N LEU A 113 -12.00 -5.44 -7.59
CA LEU A 113 -11.94 -6.85 -7.23
C LEU A 113 -13.29 -7.44 -6.81
N PHE A 114 -14.15 -6.66 -6.14
CA PHE A 114 -15.51 -7.10 -5.77
C PHE A 114 -16.51 -7.11 -6.93
N ASN A 115 -16.17 -6.48 -8.06
CA ASN A 115 -17.05 -6.38 -9.24
C ASN A 115 -16.55 -7.23 -10.44
N LEU A 116 -15.52 -8.06 -10.24
CA LEU A 116 -15.06 -9.06 -11.23
C LEU A 116 -15.95 -10.31 -11.18
#